data_AF-A0A366I0P6-F1
#
_entry.id   AF-A0A366I0P6-F1
#
_cell.length_a   1.000
_cell.length_b   1.000
_cell.length_c   1.000
_cell.angle_alpha   90.00
_cell.angle_beta   90.00
_cell.angle_gamma   90.00
#
_symmetry.space_group_name_H-M   'P 1'
#
loop_
_entity.id
_entity.type
_entity.pdbx_description
1 polymer ?
#
loop_
_entity_poly.entity_id
_entity_poly.type
_entity_poly.pdbx_seq_one_letter_code
_entity_poly.pdbx_strand_id
1 'polypeptide(L)' 'MVKDVLYNKISIIERCVIRIQEVYDHNSDNLMDYTKQDSIVLNIQRAVEATIDIAMHLVS' A
#
# COMPACT_ATOMS: atom_id res chain seq x y z
N MET A 1 18.21 6.20 12.98
CA MET A 1 16.99 5.70 13.65
C MET A 1 15.70 6.30 13.09
N VAL A 2 15.38 7.58 13.29
CA VAL A 2 14.14 8.23 12.77
C VAL A 2 14.01 8.12 11.24
N LYS A 3 15.10 8.40 10.51
CA LYS A 3 15.15 8.25 9.05
C LYS A 3 14.90 6.81 8.60
N ASP A 4 15.44 5.82 9.32
CA ASP A 4 15.29 4.41 8.97
C ASP A 4 13.84 3.93 9.15
N VAL A 5 13.14 4.46 10.17
CA VAL A 5 11.70 4.21 10.38
C VAL A 5 10.88 4.78 9.21
N LEU A 6 11.16 6.01 8.78
CA LEU A 6 10.53 6.63 7.62
C LEU A 6 10.78 5.85 6.33
N TYR A 7 12.03 5.48 6.04
CA TYR A 7 12.36 4.70 4.83
C TYR A 7 11.65 3.35 4.80
N ASN A 8 11.57 2.65 5.94
CA ASN A 8 10.86 1.39 6.03
C ASN A 8 9.36 1.55 5.74
N LYS A 9 8.72 2.60 6.27
CA LYS A 9 7.29 2.86 6.02
C LYS A 9 7.03 3.27 4.57
N ILE A 10 7.90 4.08 3.97
CA ILE A 10 7.82 4.42 2.54
C ILE A 10 7.96 3.17 1.68
N SER A 11 8.90 2.27 1.99
CA SER A 11 9.06 1.00 1.26
C SER A 11 7.83 0.08 1.37
N ILE A 12 7.06 0.15 2.46
CA ILE A 12 5.78 -0.54 2.57
C ILE A 12 4.76 0.05 1.58
N ILE A 13 4.66 1.38 1.51
CA ILE A 13 3.74 2.07 0.59
C ILE A 13 4.07 1.71 -0.86
N GLU A 14 5.35 1.78 -1.25
CA GLU A 14 5.81 1.45 -2.61
C GLU A 14 5.43 0.02 -3.01
N ARG A 15 5.68 -0.96 -2.13
CA ARG A 15 5.31 -2.36 -2.38
C ARG A 15 3.80 -2.56 -2.52
N CYS A 16 3.00 -1.85 -1.72
CA CYS A 16 1.55 -1.91 -1.84
C CYS A 16 1.09 -1.39 -3.21
N VAL A 17 1.64 -0.27 -3.68
CA VAL A 17 1.32 0.32 -4.99
C VAL A 17 1.72 -0.61 -6.13
N ILE A 18 2.94 -1.16 -6.09
CA ILE A 18 3.41 -2.15 -7.08
C ILE A 18 2.44 -3.34 -7.11
N ARG A 19 2.06 -3.87 -5.95
CA ARG A 19 1.14 -5.02 -5.88
C ARG A 19 -0.23 -4.71 -6.45
N ILE A 20 -0.77 -3.50 -6.21
CA ILE A 20 -2.04 -3.06 -6.81
C ILE A 20 -1.92 -3.07 -8.34
N GLN A 21 -0.83 -2.53 -8.88
CA GLN A 21 -0.60 -2.47 -10.34
C GLN A 21 -0.46 -3.87 -10.95
N GLU A 22 0.26 -4.78 -10.29
CA GLU A 22 0.41 -6.18 -10.72
C GLU A 22 -0.92 -6.95 -10.70
N VAL A 23 -1.74 -6.75 -9.66
CA VAL A 23 -3.02 -7.47 -9.54
C VAL A 23 -4.04 -6.90 -10.52
N TYR A 24 -4.04 -5.58 -10.69
CA TYR A 24 -4.91 -4.90 -11.66
C TYR A 24 -4.51 -5.24 -13.10
N ASP A 25 -3.20 -5.35 -13.37
CA ASP A 25 -2.64 -5.77 -14.67
C ASP A 25 -3.19 -4.99 -15.87
N HIS A 26 -3.56 -3.72 -15.65
CA HIS A 26 -4.13 -2.83 -16.67
C HIS A 26 -5.38 -3.41 -17.37
N ASN A 27 -6.06 -4.33 -16.70
CA ASN A 27 -7.23 -5.01 -17.21
C ASN A 27 -8.40 -4.85 -16.24
N SER A 28 -9.44 -4.15 -16.67
CA SER A 28 -10.64 -3.92 -15.86
C SER A 28 -11.38 -5.20 -15.49
N ASP A 29 -11.25 -6.27 -16.27
CA ASP A 29 -11.90 -7.56 -15.96
C ASP A 29 -11.32 -8.20 -14.70
N ASN A 30 -10.09 -7.84 -14.31
CA ASN A 30 -9.52 -8.28 -13.02
C ASN A 30 -10.28 -7.71 -11.83
N LEU A 31 -11.04 -6.64 -12.01
CA LEU A 31 -11.95 -6.12 -10.99
C LEU A 31 -13.26 -6.92 -10.91
N MET A 32 -13.49 -7.96 -11.72
CA MET A 32 -14.64 -8.86 -11.56
C MET A 32 -14.31 -10.10 -10.72
N ASP A 33 -13.01 -10.36 -10.50
CA ASP A 33 -12.53 -11.40 -9.58
C ASP A 33 -12.45 -10.83 -8.16
N TYR A 34 -13.31 -11.31 -7.26
CA TYR A 34 -13.34 -10.85 -5.87
C TYR A 34 -12.04 -11.08 -5.11
N THR A 35 -11.28 -12.13 -5.44
CA THR A 35 -9.97 -12.36 -4.81
C THR A 35 -8.97 -11.27 -5.21
N LYS A 36 -9.00 -10.84 -6.47
CA LYS A 36 -8.17 -9.74 -6.97
C LYS A 36 -8.61 -8.40 -6.39
N GLN A 37 -9.92 -8.14 -6.33
CA GLN A 37 -10.47 -6.95 -5.67
C GLN A 37 -10.02 -6.87 -4.21
N ASP A 38 -10.21 -7.93 -3.43
CA ASP A 38 -9.81 -7.97 -2.02
C ASP A 38 -8.30 -7.73 -1.86
N SER A 39 -7.50 -8.29 -2.76
CA SER A 39 -6.05 -8.03 -2.78
C SER A 39 -5.73 -6.55 -3.04
N ILE A 40 -6.40 -5.91 -3.99
CA ILE A 40 -6.22 -4.48 -4.29
C ILE A 40 -6.63 -3.62 -3.08
N VAL A 41 -7.82 -3.84 -2.53
CA VAL A 41 -8.35 -3.10 -1.38
C VAL A 41 -7.43 -3.24 -0.17
N LEU A 42 -6.97 -4.45 0.13
CA LEU A 42 -6.06 -4.70 1.25
C LEU A 42 -4.74 -3.95 1.11
N ASN A 43 -4.18 -3.88 -0.11
CA ASN A 43 -2.93 -3.13 -0.34
C ASN A 43 -3.15 -1.62 -0.26
N ILE A 44 -4.32 -1.11 -0.69
CA ILE A 44 -4.69 0.29 -0.48
C ILE A 44 -4.76 0.60 1.03
N GLN A 45 -5.46 -0.23 1.81
CA GLN A 45 -5.57 -0.05 3.26
C GLN A 45 -4.18 -0.02 3.92
N ARG A 46 -3.30 -0.98 3.59
CA ARG A 46 -1.93 -1.05 4.14
C ARG A 46 -1.09 0.19 3.80
N ALA A 47 -1.23 0.73 2.59
CA ALA A 47 -0.55 1.96 2.20
C ALA A 47 -1.04 3.17 3.01
N VAL A 48 -2.35 3.26 3.26
CA VAL A 48 -2.94 4.31 4.11
C VAL A 48 -2.47 4.18 5.55
N GLU A 49 -2.47 2.99 6.14
CA GLU A 49 -1.97 2.74 7.50
C GLU A 49 -0.50 3.14 7.65
N ALA A 50 0.36 2.77 6.70
CA ALA A 50 1.77 3.17 6.70
C ALA A 50 1.94 4.70 6.59
N THR A 51 1.04 5.39 5.89
CA THR A 51 1.02 6.86 5.80
C THR A 51 0.61 7.50 7.13
N ILE A 52 -0.38 6.93 7.81
CA ILE A 52 -0.81 7.37 9.15
C ILE A 52 0.32 7.19 10.16
N ASP A 53 1.02 6.05 10.12
CA ASP A 53 2.17 5.77 10.99
C ASP A 53 3.30 6.79 10.78
N ILE A 54 3.57 7.18 9.53
CA ILE A 54 4.54 8.24 9.21
C ILE A 54 4.10 9.56 9.84
N ALA A 55 2.83 9.95 9.66
CA ALA A 55 2.31 11.19 10.22
C ALA A 55 2.41 11.21 11.75
N MET A 56 2.05 10.11 12.41
CA MET A 56 2.18 9.97 13.86
C MET A 56 3.64 10.11 14.30
N HIS A 57 4.58 9.47 13.60
CA HIS A 57 6.00 9.56 13.92
C HIS A 57 6.59 10.96 13.74
N LEU A 58 6.10 11.74 12.76
CA LEU A 58 6.57 13.10 12.49
C LEU A 58 6.00 14.16 13.44
N VAL A 59 4.78 13.96 13.94
CA VAL A 59 4.09 14.90 14.82
C VAL A 59 4.47 14.70 16.30
N SER A 60 4.84 13.48 16.68
CA SER A 60 5.28 13.12 18.04
C SER A 60 6.63 13.74 18.39
#